data_AF-A0A933IYB8-F1
#
_entry.id   AF-A0A933IYB8-F1
#
_cell.length_a   1.000
_cell.length_b   1.000
_cell.length_c   1.000
_cell.angle_alpha   90.00
_cell.angle_beta   90.00
_cell.angle_gamma   90.00
#
_symmetry.space_group_name_H-M   'P 1'
#
loop_
_entity.id
_entity.type
_entity.pdbx_description
1 polymer ?
#
loop_
_entity_poly.entity_id
_entity_poly.type
_entity_poly.pdbx_seq_one_letter_code
_entity_poly.pdbx_strand_id
1 'polypeptide(L)'
;MVERISRSIPDWAKHERAGDFAWIAENLPVFWPVAHAGYQTSGRGAVVVDTTSRPTGTGHPFLYLPEVLIVRLADLAALRLVRAYDPTWEFVVSLWKTQDRVSTYRMGVPSQKQ
;
A
#
# COMPACT_ATOMS: atom_id res chain seq x y z
N MET A 1 1.01 -36.63 -8.24
CA MET A 1 1.58 -35.73 -7.22
C MET A 1 2.08 -34.50 -7.94
N VAL A 2 1.39 -33.35 -7.84
CA VAL A 2 1.80 -32.12 -8.53
C VAL A 2 2.78 -31.38 -7.62
N GLU A 3 4.05 -31.32 -8.02
CA GLU A 3 5.06 -30.49 -7.37
C GLU A 3 4.60 -29.03 -7.41
N ARG A 4 4.29 -28.47 -6.23
CA ARG A 4 4.21 -27.02 -6.05
C ARG A 4 5.63 -26.48 -6.24
N ILE A 5 5.93 -25.96 -7.42
CA ILE A 5 7.13 -25.13 -7.63
C ILE A 5 6.96 -23.91 -6.71
N SER A 6 7.60 -23.95 -5.55
CA SER A 6 7.87 -22.77 -4.74
C SER A 6 8.83 -21.90 -5.55
N ARG A 7 8.28 -20.99 -6.36
CA ARG A 7 9.10 -19.98 -7.03
C ARG A 7 9.63 -19.05 -5.94
N SER A 8 10.89 -19.27 -5.56
CA SER A 8 11.64 -18.33 -4.74
C SER A 8 11.52 -16.93 -5.35
N ILE A 9 11.20 -15.93 -4.53
CA ILE A 9 11.14 -14.54 -4.96
C ILE A 9 12.55 -14.16 -5.47
N PRO A 10 12.69 -13.62 -6.70
CA PRO A 10 13.99 -13.18 -7.19
C PRO A 10 14.61 -12.13 -6.27
N ASP A 11 15.95 -12.10 -6.19
CA ASP A 11 16.63 -11.20 -5.25
C ASP A 11 16.36 -9.73 -5.54
N TRP A 12 16.20 -9.34 -6.80
CA TRP A 12 15.80 -7.97 -7.15
C TRP A 12 14.46 -7.57 -6.52
N ALA A 13 13.50 -8.49 -6.45
CA ALA A 13 12.18 -8.24 -5.88
C ALA A 13 12.22 -8.19 -4.34
N LYS A 14 13.15 -8.90 -3.71
CA LYS A 14 13.40 -8.79 -2.26
C LYS A 14 13.99 -7.42 -1.91
N HIS A 15 15.00 -6.98 -2.66
CA HIS A 15 15.64 -5.67 -2.45
C HIS A 15 14.65 -4.53 -2.66
N GLU A 16 13.87 -4.60 -3.73
CA GLU A 16 12.83 -3.61 -3.99
C GLU A 16 11.80 -3.56 -2.85
N ARG A 17 11.32 -4.73 -2.40
CA ARG A 17 10.38 -4.80 -1.27
C ARG A 17 10.97 -4.23 0.02
N ALA A 18 12.25 -4.48 0.29
CA ALA A 18 12.93 -3.90 1.44
C ALA A 18 13.02 -2.37 1.34
N GLY A 19 13.34 -1.84 0.16
CA GLY A 19 13.34 -0.40 -0.11
C GLY A 19 11.97 0.23 0.06
N ASP A 20 10.92 -0.41 -0.46
CA ASP A 20 9.54 0.04 -0.28
C ASP A 20 9.18 0.13 1.21
N PHE A 21 9.48 -0.91 2.00
CA PHE A 21 9.17 -0.90 3.44
C PHE A 21 9.92 0.18 4.20
N ALA A 22 11.21 0.39 3.90
CA ALA A 22 11.99 1.47 4.51
C ALA A 22 11.38 2.83 4.20
N TRP A 23 11.05 3.08 2.93
CA TRP A 23 10.44 4.34 2.50
C TRP A 23 9.05 4.56 3.10
N ILE A 24 8.20 3.52 3.15
CA ILE A 24 6.88 3.60 3.78
C ILE A 24 7.01 3.87 5.28
N ALA A 25 8.00 3.28 5.96
CA ALA A 25 8.23 3.50 7.37
C ALA A 25 8.66 4.95 7.67
N GLU A 26 9.53 5.52 6.84
CA GLU A 26 9.94 6.94 6.94
C GLU A 26 8.75 7.90 6.75
N ASN A 27 7.81 7.55 5.87
CA ASN A 27 6.63 8.35 5.56
C ASN A 27 5.39 7.97 6.39
N LEU A 28 5.52 7.03 7.33
CA LEU A 28 4.43 6.55 8.17
C LEU A 28 3.69 7.67 8.92
N PRO A 29 4.36 8.71 9.47
CA PRO A 29 3.68 9.82 10.13
C PRO A 29 2.76 10.64 9.20
N VAL A 30 2.97 10.57 7.89
CA VAL A 30 2.11 11.23 6.88
C VAL A 30 1.00 10.29 6.44
N PHE A 31 1.29 9.03 6.18
CA PHE A 31 0.31 8.09 5.64
C PHE A 31 -0.73 7.63 6.65
N TRP A 32 -0.33 7.41 7.91
CA TRP A 32 -1.27 6.93 8.92
C TRP A 32 -2.44 7.91 9.16
N PRO A 33 -2.22 9.21 9.42
CA PRO A 33 -3.32 10.16 9.58
C PRO A 33 -4.26 10.22 8.37
N VAL A 34 -3.70 10.15 7.16
CA VAL A 34 -4.47 10.20 5.90
C VAL A 34 -5.30 8.94 5.73
N ALA A 35 -4.71 7.77 5.99
CA ALA A 35 -5.42 6.50 5.93
C ALA A 35 -6.57 6.44 6.94
N HIS A 36 -6.32 6.91 8.16
CA HIS A 36 -7.32 6.92 9.22
C HIS A 36 -8.46 7.89 8.92
N ALA A 37 -8.15 9.13 8.51
CA ALA A 37 -9.17 10.11 8.12
C ALA A 37 -9.99 9.64 6.90
N GLY A 38 -9.32 9.04 5.91
CA GLY A 38 -9.96 8.43 4.75
C GLY A 38 -10.92 7.30 5.14
N TYR A 39 -10.49 6.44 6.05
CA TYR A 39 -11.33 5.36 6.59
C TYR A 39 -12.56 5.90 7.33
N GLN A 40 -12.39 6.90 8.19
CA GLN A 40 -13.49 7.53 8.92
C GLN A 40 -14.52 8.18 7.97
N THR A 41 -14.06 8.70 6.83
CA THR A 41 -14.91 9.41 5.87
C THR A 41 -15.60 8.46 4.90
N SER A 42 -14.90 7.44 4.40
CA SER A 42 -15.33 6.65 3.22
C SER A 42 -15.36 5.14 3.46
N GLY A 43 -15.06 4.66 4.67
CA GLY A 43 -14.89 3.24 4.96
C GLY A 43 -13.57 2.71 4.38
N ARG A 44 -13.48 1.39 4.16
CA ARG A 44 -12.24 0.71 3.76
C ARG A 44 -11.65 1.27 2.46
N GLY A 45 -10.32 1.25 2.36
CA GLY A 45 -9.59 1.77 1.21
C GLY A 45 -8.08 1.64 1.37
N ALA A 46 -7.34 2.27 0.47
CA ALA A 46 -5.88 2.27 0.47
C ALA A 46 -5.34 3.69 0.24
N VAL A 47 -4.21 4.01 0.84
CA VAL A 47 -3.41 5.17 0.43
C VAL A 47 -2.68 4.80 -0.84
N VAL A 48 -2.91 5.54 -1.92
CA VAL A 48 -2.23 5.37 -3.20
C VAL A 48 -1.19 6.47 -3.31
N VAL A 49 0.04 6.08 -3.61
CA VAL A 49 1.16 7.00 -3.85
C VAL A 49 1.60 6.83 -5.30
N ASP A 50 1.60 7.91 -6.05
CA ASP A 50 2.22 7.93 -7.37
C ASP A 50 3.71 8.25 -7.26
N THR A 51 4.54 7.22 -7.39
CA THR A 51 6.01 7.34 -7.37
C THR A 51 6.60 7.61 -8.76
N THR A 52 5.76 7.64 -9.80
CA THR A 52 6.18 7.85 -11.20
C THR A 52 6.35 9.32 -11.54
N SER A 53 5.59 10.19 -10.87
CA SER A 53 5.69 11.62 -11.05
C SER A 53 6.94 12.16 -10.34
N ARG A 54 7.66 13.05 -11.03
CA ARG A 54 8.72 13.83 -10.40
C ARG A 54 8.07 14.69 -9.30
N PRO A 55 8.58 14.66 -8.06
CA PRO A 55 8.09 15.54 -7.02
C PRO A 55 8.17 16.99 -7.50
N THR A 56 7.05 17.68 -7.63
CA THR A 56 7.01 19.12 -7.93
C THR A 56 7.22 19.97 -6.68
N GLY A 57 7.63 19.35 -5.56
CA GLY A 57 7.73 19.94 -4.21
C GLY A 57 8.33 18.94 -3.20
N THR A 58 7.75 18.86 -1.99
CA THR A 58 8.32 18.12 -0.82
C THR A 58 8.10 16.60 -0.82
N GLY A 59 7.51 16.01 -1.87
CA GLY A 59 7.28 14.55 -1.91
C GLY A 59 6.45 14.09 -3.11
N HIS A 60 6.17 12.79 -3.15
CA HIS A 60 5.29 12.17 -4.14
C HIS A 60 3.82 12.48 -3.85
N PRO A 61 2.99 12.74 -4.88
CA PRO A 61 1.55 12.90 -4.69
C PRO A 61 0.93 11.61 -4.18
N PHE A 62 -0.02 11.74 -3.25
CA PHE A 62 -0.75 10.62 -2.68
C PHE A 62 -2.19 11.00 -2.38
N LEU A 63 -3.07 9.99 -2.32
CA LEU A 63 -4.48 10.15 -1.98
C LEU A 63 -5.03 8.90 -1.30
N TYR A 64 -6.16 9.04 -0.60
CA TYR A 64 -6.91 7.89 -0.12
C TYR A 64 -7.91 7.43 -1.18
N LEU A 65 -7.81 6.17 -1.60
CA LEU A 65 -8.71 5.56 -2.58
C LEU A 65 -9.66 4.58 -1.88
N PRO A 66 -10.97 4.87 -1.81
CA PRO A 66 -11.94 3.99 -1.15
C PRO A 66 -12.14 2.68 -1.93
N GLU A 67 -12.57 1.63 -1.23
CA GLU A 67 -12.77 0.27 -1.78
C GLU A 67 -13.61 0.28 -3.06
N VAL A 68 -14.66 1.11 -3.12
CA VAL A 68 -15.53 1.22 -4.30
C VAL A 68 -14.76 1.60 -5.57
N LEU A 69 -13.72 2.44 -5.46
CA LEU A 69 -12.89 2.82 -6.60
C LEU A 69 -11.84 1.73 -6.91
N ILE A 70 -11.31 1.06 -5.88
CA ILE A 70 -10.40 -0.09 -6.07
C ILE A 70 -11.10 -1.23 -6.83
N VAL A 71 -12.36 -1.51 -6.52
CA VAL A 71 -13.20 -2.48 -7.26
C VAL A 71 -13.33 -2.07 -8.72
N ARG A 72 -13.55 -0.78 -9.01
CA ARG A 72 -13.67 -0.28 -10.40
C ARG A 72 -12.37 -0.39 -11.19
N LEU A 73 -11.22 -0.26 -10.51
CA LEU A 73 -9.90 -0.44 -11.12
C LEU A 73 -9.51 -1.91 -11.31
N ALA A 74 -10.33 -2.85 -10.82
CA ALA A 74 -10.07 -4.29 -10.89
C ALA A 74 -8.71 -4.73 -10.27
N ASP A 75 -8.19 -3.97 -9.31
CA ASP A 75 -6.97 -4.35 -8.58
C ASP A 75 -7.31 -5.38 -7.49
N LEU A 76 -7.32 -6.65 -7.90
CA LEU A 76 -7.64 -7.78 -7.02
C LEU A 76 -6.62 -7.93 -5.88
N ALA A 77 -5.36 -7.56 -6.10
CA ALA A 77 -4.31 -7.66 -5.09
C ALA A 77 -4.54 -6.64 -3.98
N ALA A 78 -4.84 -5.39 -4.33
CA ALA A 78 -5.20 -4.36 -3.37
C ALA A 78 -6.53 -4.68 -2.67
N LEU A 79 -7.55 -5.09 -3.42
CA LEU A 79 -8.88 -5.40 -2.86
C LEU A 79 -8.81 -6.47 -1.77
N ARG A 80 -8.00 -7.52 -1.98
CA ARG A 80 -7.77 -8.57 -0.97
C ARG A 80 -7.21 -8.00 0.34
N LEU A 81 -6.27 -7.07 0.27
CA LEU A 81 -5.66 -6.47 1.45
C LEU A 81 -6.61 -5.46 2.12
N VAL A 82 -7.31 -4.64 1.33
CA VAL A 82 -8.26 -3.63 1.80
C VAL A 82 -9.41 -4.25 2.60
N ARG A 83 -9.91 -5.40 2.17
CA ARG A 83 -10.98 -6.12 2.88
C ARG A 83 -10.53 -6.76 4.19
N ALA A 84 -9.23 -6.97 4.37
CA ALA A 84 -8.70 -7.81 5.44
C ALA A 84 -7.92 -7.04 6.51
N TYR A 85 -7.65 -5.74 6.34
CA TYR A 85 -6.89 -4.99 7.35
C TYR A 85 -7.76 -4.60 8.56
N ASP A 86 -7.13 -4.51 9.72
CA ASP A 86 -7.73 -3.94 10.93
C ASP A 86 -7.55 -2.42 10.95
N PRO A 87 -8.60 -1.60 10.76
CA PRO A 87 -8.46 -0.15 10.66
C PRO A 87 -8.00 0.53 11.96
N THR A 88 -7.96 -0.18 13.09
CA THR A 88 -7.53 0.39 14.37
C THR A 88 -6.01 0.54 14.47
N TRP A 89 -5.25 -0.31 13.78
CA TRP A 89 -3.77 -0.27 13.80
C TRP A 89 -3.11 -0.66 12.46
N GLU A 90 -3.88 -0.98 11.43
CA GLU A 90 -3.39 -1.28 10.09
C GLU A 90 -3.98 -0.34 9.03
N PHE A 91 -3.25 -0.18 7.94
CA PHE A 91 -3.76 0.40 6.70
C PHE A 91 -3.11 -0.26 5.48
N VAL A 92 -3.64 0.01 4.29
CA VAL A 92 -3.07 -0.47 3.03
C VAL A 92 -2.43 0.70 2.28
N VAL A 93 -1.22 0.51 1.78
CA VAL A 93 -0.55 1.45 0.88
C VAL A 93 -0.33 0.77 -0.48
N SER A 94 -0.57 1.49 -1.57
CA SER A 94 -0.28 1.05 -2.93
C SER A 94 0.68 2.05 -3.57
N LEU A 95 1.86 1.56 -3.97
CA LEU A 95 2.88 2.35 -4.65
C LEU A 95 2.75 2.11 -6.15
N TRP A 96 2.36 3.15 -6.89
CA TRP A 96 2.35 3.14 -8.34
C TRP A 96 3.75 3.51 -8.83
N LYS A 97 4.36 2.59 -9.56
CA LYS A 97 5.74 2.66 -10.04
C LYS A 97 5.74 2.72 -11.56
N THR A 98 6.90 3.06 -12.12
CA THR A 98 7.08 3.11 -13.57
C THR A 98 6.84 1.73 -14.20
N GLN A 99 6.58 1.70 -15.51
CA GLN A 99 6.32 0.47 -16.27
C GLN A 99 5.06 -0.29 -15.80
N ASP A 100 4.02 0.44 -15.37
CA ASP A 100 2.74 -0.10 -14.89
C ASP A 100 2.88 -1.09 -13.73
N ARG A 101 3.94 -0.93 -12.93
CA ARG A 101 4.20 -1.77 -11.78
C ARG A 101 3.50 -1.20 -10.56
N VAL A 102 2.81 -2.06 -9.82
CA VAL A 102 2.15 -1.70 -8.56
C VAL A 102 2.64 -2.61 -7.45
N SER A 103 3.05 -2.01 -6.33
CA SER A 103 3.39 -2.72 -5.11
C SER A 103 2.40 -2.34 -4.01
N THR A 104 1.58 -3.28 -3.55
CA THR A 104 0.57 -3.03 -2.52
C THR A 104 0.88 -3.81 -1.25
N TYR A 105 0.89 -3.11 -0.12
CA TYR A 105 1.28 -3.64 1.19
C TYR A 105 0.22 -3.33 2.24
N ARG A 106 0.03 -4.26 3.19
CA ARG A 106 -0.67 -3.99 4.45
C ARG A 106 0.37 -3.63 5.50
N MET A 107 0.21 -2.47 6.10
CA MET A 107 1.14 -1.87 7.06
C MET A 107 0.50 -1.88 8.44
N GLY A 108 1.20 -2.38 9.44
CA GLY A 108 0.84 -2.19 10.84
C GLY A 108 1.51 -0.95 11.41
N VAL A 109 0.83 -0.24 12.31
CA VAL A 109 1.33 0.92 13.03
C VAL A 109 1.55 0.51 14.49
N PRO A 110 2.79 0.17 14.89
CA PRO A 110 3.05 -0.48 16.18
C PRO A 110 2.59 0.33 17.39
N SER A 111 2.62 1.67 17.32
CA SER A 111 2.16 2.55 18.39
C SER A 111 0.64 2.52 18.62
N GLN A 112 -0.13 1.93 17.71
CA GLN A 112 -1.59 1.84 17.77
C GLN A 112 -2.10 0.43 18.10
N LYS A 113 -1.20 -0.57 18.15
CA LYS A 113 -1.56 -1.94 18.46
C LYS A 113 -1.77 -2.08 19.97
N GLN A 114 -3.02 -2.12 20.41
CA GLN A 114 -3.42 -2.41 21.79
C GLN A 114 -3.26 -3.89 22.13
#